data_AF-A0A5P8KIU5-F1
#
_entry.id   AF-A0A5P8KIU5-F1
#
_cell.length_a   1.000
_cell.length_b   1.000
_cell.length_c   1.000
_cell.angle_alpha   90.00
_cell.angle_beta   90.00
_cell.angle_gamma   90.00
#
_symmetry.space_group_name_H-M   'P 1'
#
loop_
_entity.id
_entity.type
_entity.pdbx_description
1 polymer ?
#
loop_
_entity_poly.entity_id
_entity_poly.type
_entity_poly.pdbx_seq_one_letter_code
_entity_poly.pdbx_strand_id
1 'polypeptide(L)'
;MAAALFEAGADAELGETVPSTDTLYAVLRESASALGPAGIAEVTAIFTTLDPVEFFEVAYCQRYAYRLALSLWYEGARARPMTAGEAAVALYLSDAYRHHHIDPATFRRTPLLVSRAIRQGAALVPVETLMRLGAAMTREFAVTAVTPPVTPGVTPVVTQVNAVDAPSTPRVVTALPAGRDWLYRQALPDYHRRRFCFDLMRFDARQPSPLIVRLDGGAYAVGATPPPGPDGTWARTLRAEW
;
A
#
# COMPACT_ATOMS: atom_id res chain seq x y z
N MET A 1 -31.95 0.79 1.51
CA MET A 1 -31.31 -0.47 1.09
C MET A 1 -29.83 -0.17 0.90
N ALA A 2 -29.05 -0.37 1.96
CA ALA A 2 -27.67 0.11 2.10
C ALA A 2 -26.75 -1.10 2.33
N ALA A 3 -25.80 -1.31 1.43
CA ALA A 3 -24.57 -2.12 1.59
C ALA A 3 -23.83 -2.18 0.23
N ALA A 4 -22.93 -1.23 0.00
CA ALA A 4 -21.79 -1.22 -0.94
C ALA A 4 -21.32 0.25 -0.96
N LEU A 5 -20.17 0.65 -0.41
CA LEU A 5 -18.87 0.46 -1.05
C LEU A 5 -17.74 0.66 -0.01
N PHE A 6 -17.69 -0.19 1.02
CA PHE A 6 -16.49 -0.37 1.83
C PHE A 6 -15.53 -1.26 1.06
N GLU A 7 -14.82 -0.69 0.09
CA GLU A 7 -13.58 -1.27 -0.39
C GLU A 7 -12.48 -0.24 -0.22
N ALA A 8 -11.39 -0.69 0.40
CA ALA A 8 -10.09 -0.10 0.19
C ALA A 8 -9.86 -0.02 -1.33
N GLY A 9 -10.10 1.15 -1.93
CA GLY A 9 -9.66 1.43 -3.29
C GLY A 9 -8.14 1.17 -3.30
N ALA A 10 -7.61 0.12 -3.93
CA ALA A 10 -7.83 -0.19 -5.33
C ALA A 10 -7.71 1.09 -6.16
N ASP A 11 -6.65 1.87 -5.92
CA ASP A 11 -6.32 3.14 -6.62
C ASP A 11 -6.17 2.99 -8.16
N ALA A 12 -6.63 1.90 -8.79
CA ALA A 12 -6.58 1.72 -10.24
C ALA A 12 -7.51 0.64 -10.82
N GLU A 13 -8.64 0.25 -10.20
CA GLU A 13 -9.53 -0.77 -10.82
C GLU A 13 -10.74 -0.19 -11.59
N LEU A 14 -11.03 1.11 -11.50
CA LEU A 14 -12.10 1.76 -12.26
C LEU A 14 -11.71 3.16 -12.76
N GLY A 15 -10.80 3.21 -13.75
CA GLY A 15 -10.78 4.24 -14.81
C GLY A 15 -10.60 5.74 -14.49
N GLU A 16 -10.80 6.21 -13.26
CA GLU A 16 -10.56 7.60 -12.88
C GLU A 16 -9.07 7.78 -12.53
N THR A 17 -8.42 8.64 -13.30
CA THR A 17 -7.00 8.93 -13.12
C THR A 17 -6.82 9.79 -11.88
N VAL A 18 -6.44 9.17 -10.76
CA VAL A 18 -5.99 9.89 -9.56
C VAL A 18 -4.90 10.87 -9.98
N PRO A 19 -5.02 12.18 -9.66
CA PRO A 19 -4.02 13.17 -10.04
C PRO A 19 -2.62 12.79 -9.54
N SER A 20 -1.61 13.04 -10.37
CA SER A 20 -0.21 12.91 -9.95
C SER A 20 0.14 13.99 -8.92
N THR A 21 1.19 13.77 -8.12
CA THR A 21 1.60 14.75 -7.10
C THR A 21 2.06 16.04 -7.78
N ASP A 22 2.74 15.93 -8.92
CA ASP A 22 3.18 17.09 -9.70
C ASP A 22 1.99 17.89 -10.27
N THR A 23 0.93 17.22 -10.73
CA THR A 23 -0.31 17.89 -11.15
C THR A 23 -0.95 18.61 -9.97
N LEU A 24 -1.07 17.96 -8.81
CA LEU A 24 -1.63 18.58 -7.60
C LEU A 24 -0.82 19.79 -7.15
N TYR A 25 0.52 19.67 -7.17
CA TYR A 25 1.42 20.77 -6.79
C TYR A 25 1.33 21.94 -7.76
N ALA A 26 1.25 21.68 -9.06
CA ALA A 26 1.10 22.72 -10.07
C ALA A 26 -0.19 23.52 -9.88
N VAL A 27 -1.31 22.81 -9.69
CA VAL A 27 -2.63 23.43 -9.42
C VAL A 27 -2.59 24.24 -8.13
N LEU A 28 -2.07 23.67 -7.04
CA LEU A 28 -1.96 24.38 -5.76
C LEU A 28 -1.15 25.69 -5.90
N ARG A 29 -0.02 25.64 -6.62
CA ARG A 29 0.83 26.81 -6.83
C ARG A 29 0.12 27.89 -7.65
N GLU A 30 -0.56 27.50 -8.72
CA GLU A 30 -1.32 28.42 -9.57
C GLU A 30 -2.46 29.08 -8.76
N SER A 31 -3.26 28.28 -8.05
CA SER A 31 -4.35 28.78 -7.20
C SER A 31 -3.84 29.69 -6.08
N ALA A 32 -2.75 29.33 -5.40
CA ALA A 32 -2.15 30.15 -4.35
C ALA A 32 -1.65 31.50 -4.91
N SER A 33 -1.09 31.51 -6.12
CA SER A 33 -0.64 32.74 -6.78
C SER A 33 -1.81 33.65 -7.15
N ALA A 34 -2.93 33.08 -7.60
CA ALA A 34 -4.12 33.82 -8.02
C ALA A 34 -4.88 34.42 -6.82
N LEU A 35 -4.98 33.68 -5.71
CA LEU A 35 -5.69 34.13 -4.50
C LEU A 35 -4.88 35.14 -3.68
N GLY A 36 -3.55 34.99 -3.66
CA GLY A 36 -2.68 35.74 -2.76
C GLY A 36 -2.95 35.43 -1.26
N PRO A 37 -2.20 36.05 -0.33
CA PRO A 37 -2.28 35.71 1.10
C PRO A 37 -3.66 35.95 1.73
N ALA A 38 -4.34 37.04 1.34
CA ALA A 38 -5.66 37.37 1.87
C ALA A 38 -6.74 36.39 1.38
N GLY A 39 -6.74 36.06 0.08
CA GLY A 39 -7.68 35.09 -0.48
C GLY A 39 -7.47 33.69 0.10
N ILE A 40 -6.22 33.29 0.33
CA ILE A 40 -5.90 32.01 1.00
C ILE A 40 -6.49 31.99 2.41
N ALA A 41 -6.36 33.06 3.19
CA ALA A 41 -6.90 33.13 4.55
C ALA A 41 -8.43 33.01 4.56
N GLU A 42 -9.12 33.67 3.62
CA GLU A 42 -10.57 33.60 3.46
C GLU A 42 -11.04 32.18 3.09
N VAL A 43 -10.44 31.58 2.05
CA VAL A 43 -10.78 30.22 1.62
C VAL A 43 -10.50 29.19 2.72
N THR A 44 -9.41 29.36 3.46
CA THR A 44 -9.07 28.47 4.59
C THR A 44 -10.13 28.57 5.69
N ALA A 45 -10.55 29.79 6.06
CA ALA A 45 -11.58 29.98 7.08
C ALA A 45 -12.89 29.27 6.69
N ILE A 46 -13.32 29.40 5.44
CA ILE A 46 -14.52 28.70 4.93
C ILE A 46 -14.30 27.18 4.97
N PHE A 47 -13.19 26.69 4.44
CA PHE A 47 -12.90 25.25 4.35
C PHE A 47 -12.88 24.58 5.73
N THR A 48 -12.38 25.25 6.77
CA THR A 48 -12.38 24.71 8.14
C THR A 48 -13.76 24.52 8.76
N THR A 49 -14.81 25.14 8.21
CA THR A 49 -16.19 24.98 8.69
C THR A 49 -16.93 23.82 8.03
N LEU A 50 -16.38 23.23 6.96
CA LEU A 50 -17.02 22.15 6.23
C LEU A 50 -16.76 20.80 6.91
N ASP A 51 -17.83 20.04 7.16
CA ASP A 51 -17.73 18.69 7.74
C ASP A 51 -17.32 17.68 6.65
N PRO A 52 -16.20 16.95 6.81
CA PRO A 52 -15.79 15.92 5.86
C PRO A 52 -16.75 14.73 5.73
N VAL A 53 -17.66 14.53 6.69
CA VAL A 53 -18.71 13.50 6.61
C VAL A 53 -19.83 13.93 5.66
N GLU A 54 -20.14 15.23 5.63
CA GLU A 54 -21.17 15.80 4.76
C GLU A 54 -20.62 16.08 3.35
N PHE A 55 -19.38 16.58 3.27
CA PHE A 55 -18.70 16.97 2.04
C PHE A 55 -17.49 16.06 1.79
N PHE A 56 -17.69 14.99 1.03
CA PHE A 56 -16.64 14.02 0.73
C PHE A 56 -15.45 14.65 -0.01
N GLU A 57 -15.66 15.75 -0.74
CA GLU A 57 -14.61 16.53 -1.39
C GLU A 57 -13.61 17.09 -0.39
N VAL A 58 -14.06 17.45 0.81
CA VAL A 58 -13.18 17.91 1.91
C VAL A 58 -12.24 16.79 2.32
N ALA A 59 -12.75 15.56 2.45
CA ALA A 59 -11.92 14.40 2.76
C ALA A 59 -10.88 14.11 1.66
N TYR A 60 -11.26 14.21 0.38
CA TYR A 60 -10.32 14.09 -0.73
C TYR A 60 -9.24 15.18 -0.72
N CYS A 61 -9.64 16.44 -0.50
CA CYS A 61 -8.73 17.57 -0.38
C CYS A 61 -7.74 17.38 0.77
N GLN A 62 -8.19 16.92 1.94
CA GLN A 62 -7.33 16.60 3.07
C GLN A 62 -6.34 15.47 2.72
N ARG A 63 -6.78 14.42 2.02
CA ARG A 63 -5.91 13.33 1.57
C ARG A 63 -4.86 13.82 0.56
N TYR A 64 -5.23 14.66 -0.40
CA TYR A 64 -4.30 15.25 -1.36
C TYR A 64 -3.31 16.22 -0.71
N ALA A 65 -3.78 17.06 0.21
CA ALA A 65 -2.94 17.95 1.00
C ALA A 65 -1.92 17.16 1.83
N TYR A 66 -2.37 16.08 2.48
CA TYR A 66 -1.49 15.17 3.21
C TYR A 66 -0.45 14.52 2.30
N ARG A 67 -0.85 14.01 1.13
CA ARG A 67 0.08 13.46 0.13
C ARG A 67 1.11 14.48 -0.34
N LEU A 68 0.71 15.73 -0.60
CA LEU A 68 1.63 16.83 -0.96
C LEU A 68 2.58 17.18 0.19
N ALA A 69 2.09 17.22 1.42
CA ALA A 69 2.93 17.47 2.60
C ALA A 69 4.00 16.38 2.76
N LEU A 70 3.63 15.11 2.53
CA LEU A 70 4.60 14.02 2.53
C LEU A 70 5.60 14.11 1.38
N SER A 71 5.17 14.54 0.19
CA SER A 71 6.09 14.63 -0.96
C SER A 71 7.16 15.69 -0.80
N LEU A 72 6.85 16.73 -0.03
CA LEU A 72 7.74 17.84 0.31
C LEU A 72 8.33 17.74 1.72
N TRP A 73 8.25 16.58 2.37
CA TRP A 73 8.65 16.39 3.77
C TRP A 73 10.14 16.66 4.03
N TYR A 74 10.98 16.46 3.02
CA TYR A 74 12.42 16.63 3.09
C TYR A 74 12.86 17.77 2.19
N GLU A 75 13.73 18.63 2.72
CA GLU A 75 14.37 19.69 1.94
C GLU A 75 15.21 19.08 0.81
N GLY A 76 15.08 19.59 -0.42
CA GLY A 76 15.83 19.11 -1.59
C GLY A 76 15.57 17.63 -1.92
N ALA A 77 14.39 17.11 -1.58
CA ALA A 77 14.04 15.74 -1.91
C ALA A 77 12.54 15.58 -2.15
N ARG A 78 12.18 14.51 -2.85
CA ARG A 78 10.80 14.03 -2.94
C ARG A 78 10.65 12.79 -2.09
N ALA A 79 9.55 12.70 -1.36
CA ALA A 79 9.24 11.50 -0.59
C ALA A 79 7.87 10.93 -0.95
N ARG A 80 7.68 9.65 -0.63
CA ARG A 80 6.38 9.01 -0.73
C ARG A 80 6.25 7.91 0.31
N PRO A 81 5.02 7.53 0.70
CA PRO A 81 4.82 6.30 1.44
C PRO A 81 5.40 5.10 0.69
N MET A 82 5.92 4.12 1.45
CA MET A 82 6.17 2.79 0.89
C MET A 82 4.85 2.19 0.38
N THR A 83 4.92 1.52 -0.76
CA THR A 83 3.81 0.69 -1.25
C THR A 83 3.57 -0.48 -0.31
N ALA A 84 2.39 -1.11 -0.41
CA ALA A 84 2.10 -2.34 0.36
C ALA A 84 3.18 -3.42 0.13
N GLY A 85 3.61 -3.62 -1.11
CA GLY A 85 4.67 -4.58 -1.47
C GLY A 85 6.03 -4.23 -0.88
N GLU A 86 6.47 -2.97 -0.96
CA GLU A 86 7.76 -2.54 -0.40
C GLU A 86 7.82 -2.75 1.12
N ALA A 87 6.79 -2.33 1.83
CA ALA A 87 6.74 -2.52 3.27
C ALA A 87 6.63 -4.00 3.66
N ALA A 88 5.93 -4.81 2.86
CA ALA A 88 5.82 -6.25 3.09
C ALA A 88 7.17 -6.96 2.88
N VAL A 89 7.95 -6.57 1.86
CA VAL A 89 9.32 -7.07 1.67
C VAL A 89 10.22 -6.65 2.83
N ALA A 90 10.16 -5.39 3.25
CA ALA A 90 10.92 -4.91 4.40
C ALA A 90 10.57 -5.71 5.66
N LEU A 91 9.28 -5.96 5.91
CA LEU A 91 8.85 -6.80 7.03
C LEU A 91 9.33 -8.25 6.89
N TYR A 92 9.30 -8.81 5.69
CA TYR A 92 9.82 -10.15 5.40
C TYR A 92 11.32 -10.26 5.67
N LEU A 93 12.10 -9.24 5.32
CA LEU A 93 13.54 -9.25 5.53
C LEU A 93 13.92 -9.05 7.00
N SER A 94 13.03 -8.46 7.79
CA SER A 94 13.26 -8.25 9.23
C SER A 94 13.41 -9.55 10.01
N ASP A 95 14.09 -9.46 11.15
CA ASP A 95 14.21 -10.58 12.10
C ASP A 95 12.95 -10.80 12.95
N ALA A 96 11.95 -9.92 12.81
CA ALA A 96 10.75 -9.93 13.63
C ALA A 96 9.91 -11.22 13.49
N TYR A 97 10.16 -12.04 12.46
CA TYR A 97 9.55 -13.36 12.31
C TYR A 97 10.55 -14.52 12.54
N ARG A 98 11.87 -14.27 12.47
CA ARG A 98 12.90 -15.32 12.63
C ARG A 98 13.20 -15.65 14.09
N HIS A 99 13.04 -14.68 14.98
CA HIS A 99 13.42 -14.83 16.41
C HIS A 99 12.25 -14.68 17.36
N HIS A 100 11.05 -14.44 16.85
CA HIS A 100 9.89 -14.15 17.67
C HIS A 100 8.74 -15.07 17.31
N HIS A 101 8.33 -15.88 18.28
CA HIS A 101 7.04 -16.57 18.34
C HIS A 101 5.86 -15.58 18.52
N ILE A 102 5.95 -14.38 17.95
CA ILE A 102 4.88 -13.38 18.06
C ILE A 102 3.78 -13.80 17.10
N ASP A 103 2.61 -14.10 17.66
CA ASP A 103 1.45 -14.47 16.85
C ASP A 103 0.98 -13.28 15.98
N PRO A 104 0.33 -13.55 14.84
CA PRO A 104 -0.25 -12.53 13.97
C PRO A 104 -1.14 -11.49 14.68
N ALA A 105 -1.83 -11.87 15.76
CA ALA A 105 -2.75 -11.01 16.47
C ALA A 105 -2.00 -9.93 17.26
N THR A 106 -0.88 -10.29 17.90
CA THR A 106 0.01 -9.41 18.64
C THR A 106 0.71 -8.43 17.70
N PHE A 107 1.10 -8.89 16.51
CA PHE A 107 1.69 -8.05 15.46
C PHE A 107 0.72 -6.94 15.03
N ARG A 108 -0.55 -7.27 14.81
CA ARG A 108 -1.61 -6.29 14.47
C ARG A 108 -1.85 -5.26 15.57
N ARG A 109 -1.70 -5.66 16.83
CA ARG A 109 -1.94 -4.80 18.01
C ARG A 109 -0.76 -3.91 18.38
N THR A 110 0.41 -4.08 17.75
CA THR A 110 1.63 -3.37 18.15
C THR A 110 2.30 -2.62 16.99
N PRO A 111 1.72 -1.48 16.54
CA PRO A 111 2.21 -0.73 15.38
C PRO A 111 3.68 -0.31 15.44
N LEU A 112 4.20 -0.03 16.64
CA LEU A 112 5.61 0.36 16.83
C LEU A 112 6.57 -0.79 16.55
N LEU A 113 6.21 -2.05 16.88
CA LEU A 113 7.03 -3.21 16.54
C LEU A 113 7.06 -3.41 15.02
N VAL A 114 5.93 -3.22 14.35
CA VAL A 114 5.85 -3.30 12.88
C VAL A 114 6.70 -2.20 12.23
N SER A 115 6.62 -0.96 12.72
CA SER A 115 7.47 0.15 12.24
C SER A 115 8.96 -0.18 12.36
N ARG A 116 9.38 -0.66 13.54
CA ARG A 116 10.77 -1.03 13.80
C ARG A 116 11.23 -2.17 12.90
N ALA A 117 10.42 -3.21 12.75
CA ALA A 117 10.71 -4.35 11.90
C ALA A 117 10.88 -3.93 10.43
N ILE A 118 9.98 -3.08 9.91
CA ILE A 118 10.07 -2.53 8.57
C ILE A 118 11.37 -1.75 8.38
N ARG A 119 11.73 -0.87 9.32
CA ARG A 119 13.01 -0.14 9.24
C ARG A 119 14.22 -1.06 9.23
N GLN A 120 14.23 -2.07 10.11
CA GLN A 120 15.30 -3.06 10.19
C GLN A 120 15.46 -3.80 8.86
N GLY A 121 14.39 -4.36 8.31
CA GLY A 121 14.49 -5.11 7.07
C GLY A 121 14.74 -4.23 5.84
N ALA A 122 14.25 -2.99 5.83
CA ALA A 122 14.56 -2.03 4.77
C ALA A 122 16.05 -1.63 4.76
N ALA A 123 16.74 -1.69 5.90
CA ALA A 123 18.16 -1.40 6.01
C ALA A 123 19.07 -2.55 5.54
N LEU A 124 18.53 -3.76 5.32
CA LEU A 124 19.30 -4.94 4.90
C LEU A 124 19.61 -4.98 3.40
N VAL A 125 18.94 -4.15 2.61
CA VAL A 125 19.09 -4.11 1.15
C VAL A 125 19.10 -2.67 0.64
N PRO A 126 19.76 -2.38 -0.49
CA PRO A 126 19.60 -1.10 -1.16
C PRO A 126 18.12 -0.79 -1.46
N VAL A 127 17.73 0.48 -1.38
CA VAL A 127 16.33 0.91 -1.51
C VAL A 127 15.76 0.56 -2.89
N GLU A 128 16.58 0.62 -3.94
CA GLU A 128 16.21 0.23 -5.29
C GLU A 128 15.90 -1.28 -5.37
N THR A 129 16.64 -2.10 -4.63
CA THR A 129 16.36 -3.54 -4.50
C THR A 129 15.05 -3.76 -3.75
N LEU A 130 14.82 -3.03 -2.67
CA LEU A 130 13.55 -3.07 -1.94
C LEU A 130 12.36 -2.71 -2.85
N MET A 131 12.48 -1.64 -3.63
CA MET A 131 11.46 -1.20 -4.60
C MET A 131 11.19 -2.27 -5.67
N ARG A 132 12.24 -2.89 -6.21
CA ARG A 132 12.11 -3.96 -7.23
C ARG A 132 11.42 -5.21 -6.67
N LEU A 133 11.83 -5.65 -5.48
CA LEU A 133 11.22 -6.78 -4.79
C LEU A 133 9.77 -6.48 -4.39
N GLY A 134 9.49 -5.27 -3.91
CA GLY A 134 8.15 -4.82 -3.55
C GLY A 134 7.21 -4.81 -4.74
N ALA A 135 7.67 -4.31 -5.89
CA ALA A 135 6.90 -4.37 -7.13
C ALA A 135 6.63 -5.82 -7.59
N ALA A 136 7.58 -6.74 -7.41
CA ALA A 136 7.37 -8.15 -7.69
C ALA A 136 6.34 -8.79 -6.75
N MET A 137 6.41 -8.49 -5.45
CA MET A 137 5.45 -8.97 -4.45
C MET A 137 4.03 -8.43 -4.71
N THR A 138 3.90 -7.15 -5.03
CA THR A 138 2.61 -6.58 -5.46
C THR A 138 2.07 -7.31 -6.68
N ARG A 139 2.90 -7.60 -7.70
CA ARG A 139 2.43 -8.36 -8.87
C ARG A 139 2.00 -9.78 -8.50
N GLU A 140 2.70 -10.45 -7.59
CA GLU A 140 2.34 -11.80 -7.13
C GLU A 140 0.96 -11.83 -6.45
N PHE A 141 0.64 -10.83 -5.62
CA PHE A 141 -0.53 -10.91 -4.74
C PHE A 141 -1.65 -9.90 -4.99
N ALA A 142 -1.44 -8.87 -5.81
CA ALA A 142 -2.49 -7.88 -6.11
C ALA A 142 -3.66 -8.48 -6.90
N VAL A 143 -3.43 -9.52 -7.71
CA VAL A 143 -4.45 -10.17 -8.55
C VAL A 143 -5.28 -11.22 -7.79
N THR A 144 -4.77 -11.73 -6.66
CA THR A 144 -5.40 -12.87 -5.95
C THR A 144 -6.39 -12.46 -4.85
N ALA A 145 -6.81 -11.19 -4.82
CA ALA A 145 -7.70 -10.66 -3.78
C ALA A 145 -9.20 -10.74 -4.14
N VAL A 146 -9.57 -11.33 -5.28
CA VAL A 146 -10.97 -11.57 -5.64
C VAL A 146 -11.44 -12.90 -5.02
N THR A 147 -12.05 -12.76 -3.83
CA THR A 147 -13.01 -13.66 -3.15
C THR A 147 -12.53 -15.00 -2.55
N PRO A 148 -12.74 -15.26 -1.24
CA PRO A 148 -12.90 -16.63 -0.72
C PRO A 148 -14.32 -17.14 -1.03
N PRO A 149 -14.52 -18.37 -1.55
CA PRO A 149 -15.87 -18.92 -1.64
C PRO A 149 -16.32 -19.31 -0.23
N VAL A 150 -17.16 -18.49 0.38
CA VAL A 150 -18.07 -18.93 1.43
C VAL A 150 -19.27 -19.54 0.74
N THR A 151 -19.43 -20.86 0.81
CA THR A 151 -20.71 -21.50 0.54
C THR A 151 -21.23 -22.09 1.85
N PRO A 152 -22.40 -21.66 2.37
CA PRO A 152 -23.01 -22.30 3.52
C PRO A 152 -23.72 -23.59 3.08
N GLY A 153 -23.44 -24.67 3.83
CA GLY A 153 -24.27 -25.86 4.03
C GLY A 153 -25.06 -26.42 2.85
N VAL A 154 -24.48 -27.40 2.14
CA VAL A 154 -25.22 -28.57 1.63
C VAL A 154 -24.27 -29.77 1.69
N THR A 155 -24.56 -30.76 2.53
CA THR A 155 -23.97 -32.10 2.44
C THR A 155 -24.45 -32.81 1.18
N PRO A 156 -23.54 -33.52 0.47
CA PRO A 156 -23.94 -34.79 -0.11
C PRO A 156 -22.93 -35.91 0.21
N VAL A 157 -23.48 -36.92 0.85
CA VAL A 157 -23.36 -38.36 0.57
C VAL A 157 -22.14 -38.82 -0.24
N VAL A 158 -21.39 -39.73 0.39
CA VAL A 158 -20.41 -40.63 -0.20
C VAL A 158 -21.05 -41.46 -1.31
N THR A 159 -20.60 -41.28 -2.55
CA THR A 159 -20.63 -42.36 -3.55
C THR A 159 -19.36 -42.32 -4.38
N GLN A 160 -18.52 -43.33 -4.15
CA GLN A 160 -17.32 -43.63 -4.91
C GLN A 160 -17.75 -44.26 -6.24
N VAL A 161 -17.44 -43.62 -7.38
CA VAL A 161 -17.52 -44.29 -8.70
C VAL A 161 -16.38 -43.79 -9.60
N ASN A 162 -15.90 -44.73 -10.41
CA ASN A 162 -14.62 -44.76 -11.09
C ASN A 162 -14.38 -43.63 -12.11
N ALA A 163 -13.08 -43.40 -12.33
CA ALA A 163 -12.50 -42.62 -13.40
C ALA A 163 -13.14 -42.88 -14.77
N VAL A 164 -13.33 -41.81 -15.54
CA VAL A 164 -12.86 -41.58 -16.91
C VAL A 164 -13.54 -40.30 -17.43
N ASP A 165 -12.73 -39.42 -18.04
CA ASP A 165 -13.08 -38.22 -18.81
C ASP A 165 -13.63 -36.95 -18.09
N ALA A 166 -12.71 -36.08 -17.69
CA ALA A 166 -12.92 -34.63 -17.72
C ALA A 166 -11.57 -33.89 -17.93
N PRO A 167 -11.48 -32.90 -18.83
CA PRO A 167 -10.24 -32.21 -19.14
C PRO A 167 -9.83 -31.28 -18.01
N SER A 168 -8.60 -31.47 -17.52
CA SER A 168 -7.93 -30.60 -16.56
C SER A 168 -7.86 -29.18 -17.12
N THR A 169 -8.67 -28.26 -16.61
CA THR A 169 -8.51 -26.83 -16.88
C THR A 169 -7.21 -26.37 -16.23
N PRO A 170 -6.22 -25.87 -17.00
CA PRO A 170 -5.07 -25.23 -16.40
C PRO A 170 -5.54 -23.90 -15.84
N ARG A 171 -5.44 -23.76 -14.50
CA ARG A 171 -5.47 -22.47 -13.81
C ARG A 171 -4.41 -21.60 -14.46
N VAL A 172 -4.83 -20.66 -15.31
CA VAL A 172 -3.94 -19.71 -15.97
C VAL A 172 -3.37 -18.79 -14.90
N VAL A 173 -2.27 -19.24 -14.29
CA VAL A 173 -1.31 -18.35 -13.64
C VAL A 173 -0.71 -17.58 -14.81
N THR A 174 -1.04 -16.29 -14.92
CA THR A 174 -0.44 -15.38 -15.89
C THR A 174 1.06 -15.38 -15.61
N ALA A 175 1.80 -16.20 -16.35
CA ALA A 175 3.23 -16.34 -16.21
C ALA A 175 3.87 -15.01 -16.62
N LEU A 176 4.52 -14.36 -15.66
CA LEU A 176 5.42 -13.24 -15.90
C LEU A 176 6.55 -13.66 -16.86
N PRO A 177 7.21 -12.72 -17.55
CA PRO A 177 8.37 -13.04 -18.38
C PRO A 177 9.42 -13.75 -17.52
N ALA A 178 9.68 -15.02 -17.87
CA ALA A 178 10.28 -16.07 -17.04
C ALA A 178 11.71 -15.79 -16.49
N GLY A 179 12.33 -14.65 -16.85
CA GLY A 179 13.73 -14.36 -16.54
C GLY A 179 14.00 -13.57 -15.25
N ARG A 180 13.01 -12.96 -14.59
CA ARG A 180 13.24 -12.08 -13.41
C ARG A 180 12.59 -12.53 -12.10
N ASP A 181 11.63 -13.44 -12.15
CA ASP A 181 10.92 -13.92 -10.97
C ASP A 181 11.75 -14.86 -10.09
N TRP A 182 12.76 -15.52 -10.67
CA TRP A 182 13.62 -16.45 -9.95
C TRP A 182 14.43 -15.74 -8.87
N LEU A 183 14.94 -14.52 -9.12
CA LEU A 183 15.67 -13.73 -8.12
C LEU A 183 14.77 -13.30 -6.96
N TYR A 184 13.53 -12.92 -7.26
CA TYR A 184 12.55 -12.57 -6.24
C TYR A 184 12.23 -13.77 -5.34
N ARG A 185 11.98 -14.95 -5.94
CA ARG A 185 11.72 -16.18 -5.20
C ARG A 185 12.95 -16.71 -4.48
N GLN A 186 14.16 -16.48 -4.98
CA GLN A 186 15.40 -16.83 -4.29
C GLN A 186 15.65 -15.92 -3.09
N ALA A 187 15.42 -14.61 -3.23
CA ALA A 187 15.59 -13.65 -2.15
C ALA A 187 14.56 -13.83 -1.03
N LEU A 188 13.33 -14.23 -1.38
CA LEU A 188 12.21 -14.38 -0.48
C LEU A 188 11.59 -15.78 -0.64
N PRO A 189 12.22 -16.87 -0.16
CA PRO A 189 11.83 -18.25 -0.52
C PRO A 189 10.47 -18.70 0.07
N ASP A 190 10.17 -18.32 1.31
CA ASP A 190 8.96 -18.74 2.03
C ASP A 190 7.69 -18.04 1.52
N TYR A 191 6.83 -18.78 0.80
CA TYR A 191 5.56 -18.28 0.27
C TYR A 191 4.58 -17.83 1.35
N HIS A 192 4.43 -18.59 2.43
CA HIS A 192 3.45 -18.29 3.48
C HIS A 192 3.82 -17.00 4.20
N ARG A 193 5.11 -16.82 4.47
CA ARG A 193 5.61 -15.57 5.06
C ARG A 193 5.45 -14.38 4.11
N ARG A 194 5.71 -14.55 2.80
CA ARG A 194 5.46 -13.48 1.80
C ARG A 194 3.99 -13.07 1.79
N ARG A 195 3.07 -14.05 1.73
CA ARG A 195 1.63 -13.80 1.73
C ARG A 195 1.18 -13.10 3.00
N PHE A 196 1.63 -13.59 4.16
CA PHE A 196 1.31 -12.99 5.46
C PHE A 196 1.75 -11.53 5.54
N CYS A 197 3.02 -11.23 5.20
CA CYS A 197 3.53 -9.87 5.22
C CYS A 197 2.76 -8.97 4.24
N PHE A 198 2.45 -9.46 3.05
CA PHE A 198 1.68 -8.69 2.07
C PHE A 198 0.25 -8.40 2.56
N ASP A 199 -0.46 -9.40 3.05
CA ASP A 199 -1.83 -9.24 3.57
C ASP A 199 -1.85 -8.29 4.77
N LEU A 200 -0.87 -8.39 5.68
CA LEU A 200 -0.74 -7.46 6.81
C LEU A 200 -0.56 -6.02 6.31
N MET A 201 0.39 -5.78 5.40
CA MET A 201 0.68 -4.42 4.94
C MET A 201 -0.36 -3.86 3.97
N ARG A 202 -1.16 -4.72 3.33
CA ARG A 202 -2.24 -4.32 2.42
C ARG A 202 -3.52 -3.96 3.16
N PHE A 203 -3.94 -4.80 4.10
CA PHE A 203 -5.27 -4.67 4.72
C PHE A 203 -5.25 -3.90 6.04
N ASP A 204 -4.11 -3.86 6.74
CA ASP A 204 -4.00 -3.11 7.99
C ASP A 204 -3.43 -1.71 7.76
N ALA A 205 -4.32 -0.79 7.39
CA ALA A 205 -3.98 0.61 7.17
C ALA A 205 -3.51 1.34 8.44
N ARG A 206 -3.59 0.72 9.63
CA ARG A 206 -3.07 1.29 10.88
C ARG A 206 -1.59 1.00 11.08
N GLN A 207 -0.99 0.17 10.22
CA GLN A 207 0.43 -0.12 10.35
C GLN A 207 1.26 1.05 9.79
N PRO A 208 2.22 1.58 10.55
CA PRO A 208 3.12 2.61 10.07
C PRO A 208 4.11 2.08 9.02
N SER A 209 4.45 2.91 8.03
CA SER A 209 5.58 2.66 7.13
C SER A 209 6.48 3.89 7.05
N PRO A 210 7.81 3.70 6.97
CA PRO A 210 8.71 4.77 6.57
C PRO A 210 8.39 5.30 5.16
N LEU A 211 8.85 6.51 4.88
CA LEU A 211 8.87 7.07 3.55
C LEU A 211 10.02 6.48 2.72
N ILE A 212 9.82 6.37 1.40
CA ILE A 212 10.91 6.29 0.42
C ILE A 212 11.23 7.72 -0.01
N VAL A 213 12.50 8.10 0.09
CA VAL A 213 12.98 9.43 -0.26
C VAL A 213 13.85 9.32 -1.51
N ARG A 214 13.55 10.13 -2.52
CA ARG A 214 14.39 10.35 -3.71
C ARG A 214 15.10 11.68 -3.52
N LEU A 215 16.42 11.62 -3.35
CA LEU A 215 17.29 12.79 -3.22
C LEU A 215 17.49 13.45 -4.59
N ASP A 216 17.84 14.72 -4.62
CA ASP A 216 18.10 15.47 -5.87
C ASP A 216 19.20 14.83 -6.74
N GLY A 217 20.14 14.11 -6.12
CA GLY A 217 21.18 13.32 -6.82
C GLY A 217 20.68 12.02 -7.46
N GLY A 218 19.37 11.73 -7.40
CA GLY A 218 18.75 10.52 -7.96
C GLY A 218 18.85 9.26 -7.10
N ALA A 219 19.60 9.31 -5.99
CA ALA A 219 19.71 8.23 -5.02
C ALA A 219 18.45 8.09 -4.17
N TYR A 220 18.18 6.88 -3.69
CA TYR A 220 17.04 6.59 -2.81
C TYR A 220 17.48 6.29 -1.37
N ALA A 221 16.67 6.73 -0.41
CA ALA A 221 16.88 6.50 1.01
C ALA A 221 15.57 6.11 1.72
N VAL A 222 15.69 5.47 2.89
CA VAL A 222 14.56 5.22 3.80
C VAL A 222 14.45 6.39 4.77
N GLY A 223 13.29 7.05 4.77
CA GLY A 223 13.02 8.21 5.59
C GLY A 223 12.41 7.89 6.95
N ALA A 224 11.78 8.91 7.52
CA ALA A 224 11.00 8.85 8.74
C ALA A 224 9.65 8.17 8.49
N THR A 225 8.99 7.80 9.57
CA THR A 225 7.61 7.31 9.55
C THR A 225 6.79 8.57 9.79
N PRO A 226 5.94 8.98 8.85
CA PRO A 226 5.14 10.17 9.04
C PRO A 226 4.07 9.92 10.11
N PRO A 227 3.46 10.98 10.67
CA PRO A 227 2.20 10.83 11.42
C PRO A 227 1.14 10.11 10.57
N PRO A 228 0.07 9.57 11.15
CA PRO A 228 -1.05 9.08 10.36
C PRO A 228 -1.70 10.22 9.56
N GLY A 229 -2.36 9.88 8.45
CA GLY A 229 -3.17 10.81 7.66
C GLY A 229 -4.43 11.28 8.39
N PRO A 230 -5.28 12.10 7.73
CA PRO A 230 -6.47 12.69 8.34
C PRO A 230 -7.42 11.65 8.95
N ASP A 231 -7.52 10.47 8.35
CA ASP A 231 -8.38 9.37 8.82
C ASP A 231 -7.74 8.52 9.93
N GLY A 232 -6.60 8.94 10.48
CA GLY A 232 -5.86 8.19 11.50
C GLY A 232 -5.15 6.94 10.94
N THR A 233 -4.97 6.84 9.62
CA THR A 233 -4.37 5.69 8.94
C THR A 233 -3.18 6.08 8.06
N TRP A 234 -2.33 5.10 7.76
CA TRP A 234 -1.26 5.22 6.75
C TRP A 234 -1.75 4.58 5.45
N ALA A 235 -2.24 5.43 4.55
CA ALA A 235 -2.61 4.98 3.21
C ALA A 235 -1.39 4.40 2.48
N ARG A 236 -1.56 3.22 1.89
CA ARG A 236 -0.53 2.51 1.13
C ARG A 236 -1.09 2.16 -0.23
N THR A 237 -0.49 2.77 -1.24
CA THR A 237 -0.81 2.47 -2.62
C THR A 237 -0.18 1.13 -3.01
N LEU A 238 -0.75 0.47 -4.02
CA LEU A 238 -0.13 -0.70 -4.64
C LEU A 238 0.98 -0.31 -5.61
N ARG A 239 0.91 0.92 -6.13
CA ARG A 239 1.84 1.47 -7.11
C ARG A 239 2.58 2.66 -6.50
N ALA A 240 3.87 2.78 -6.80
CA ALA A 240 4.62 3.95 -6.38
C ALA A 240 4.04 5.21 -7.05
N GLU A 241 3.71 6.20 -6.23
CA GLU A 241 3.28 7.53 -6.68
C GLU A 241 4.29 8.55 -6.19
N TRP A 242 4.88 9.29 -7.12
CA TRP A 242 5.79 10.41 -6.83
C TRP A 242 5.01 11.70 -6.94
#